data_AF-A0A931ZDP4-F1
#
_entry.id   AF-A0A931ZDP4-F1
#
_cell.length_a   1.000
_cell.length_b   1.000
_cell.length_c   1.000
_cell.angle_alpha   90.00
_cell.angle_beta   90.00
_cell.angle_gamma   90.00
#
_symmetry.space_group_name_H-M   'P 1'
#
loop_
_entity.id
_entity.type
_entity.pdbx_description
1 polymer ?
#
loop_
_entity_poly.entity_id
_entity_poly.type
_entity_poly.pdbx_seq_one_letter_code
_entity_poly.pdbx_strand_id
1 'polypeptide(L)'
;MPMHAAENLTDVLRGFRAEPAGFVRENLHRVVSPAPLSSVRESLRGYAAWAAEVFSASELADSRVSAPDAVCVADGLTNLTKYALGLDPHVVARAADLPETGQLDDHWFLWYRRPGDTDDVEYRVEASIDGGASWSSAGVTLEPILANDFAQSWQAHYHAVLGEIVQFRLALTLR
;
A
#
# COMPACT_ATOMS: atom_id res chain seq x y z
N MET A 1 50.43 20.35 16.93
CA MET A 1 50.64 19.08 16.21
C MET A 1 49.42 18.78 15.37
N PRO A 2 49.46 19.00 14.04
CA PRO A 2 48.39 18.60 13.14
C PRO A 2 48.80 17.37 12.30
N MET A 3 47.94 16.36 12.30
CA MET A 3 47.93 15.14 11.47
C MET A 3 46.42 14.84 11.33
N HIS A 4 45.80 14.61 10.18
CA HIS A 4 46.26 14.14 8.89
C HIS A 4 45.31 14.67 7.80
N ALA A 5 45.88 14.94 6.62
CA ALA A 5 45.18 15.20 5.37
C ALA A 5 45.05 13.91 4.53
N ALA A 6 44.35 14.08 3.39
CA ALA A 6 44.39 13.32 2.15
C ALA A 6 43.40 12.14 2.01
N GLU A 7 42.79 11.81 0.87
CA GLU A 7 42.66 12.42 -0.47
C GLU A 7 41.66 11.54 -1.27
N ASN A 8 41.06 12.13 -2.31
CA ASN A 8 40.21 11.50 -3.33
C ASN A 8 41.02 10.62 -4.30
N LEU A 9 40.45 9.51 -4.81
CA LEU A 9 41.02 8.78 -5.96
C LEU A 9 39.94 8.14 -6.83
N THR A 10 39.78 8.73 -8.01
CA THR A 10 38.94 8.29 -9.14
C THR A 10 39.74 7.34 -10.06
N ASP A 11 39.00 6.42 -10.69
CA ASP A 11 39.26 5.76 -11.99
C ASP A 11 40.46 4.82 -12.18
N VAL A 12 40.15 3.53 -12.43
CA VAL A 12 41.09 2.54 -12.99
C VAL A 12 40.32 1.55 -13.91
N LEU A 13 40.56 1.73 -15.21
CA LEU A 13 40.73 0.73 -16.30
C LEU A 13 39.52 0.17 -17.08
N ARG A 14 39.37 0.74 -18.29
CA ARG A 14 38.87 0.10 -19.51
C ARG A 14 39.79 -1.04 -19.97
N GLY A 15 39.20 -2.10 -20.52
CA GLY A 15 39.86 -2.93 -21.54
C GLY A 15 39.47 -4.40 -21.53
N PHE A 16 38.37 -4.77 -22.18
CA PHE A 16 38.21 -6.14 -22.70
C PHE A 16 37.68 -6.14 -24.14
N ARG A 17 38.34 -7.00 -24.91
CA ARG A 17 38.43 -7.12 -26.36
C ARG A 17 37.33 -8.05 -26.89
N ALA A 18 36.79 -7.76 -28.07
CA ALA A 18 35.83 -8.59 -28.78
C ALA A 18 36.51 -9.83 -29.42
N GLU A 19 35.84 -10.98 -29.35
CA GLU A 19 36.13 -12.20 -30.13
C GLU A 19 34.86 -12.60 -30.92
N PRO A 20 34.98 -13.23 -32.11
CA PRO A 20 33.89 -13.39 -33.07
C PRO A 20 33.13 -14.72 -32.95
N ALA A 21 31.99 -14.75 -33.64
CA ALA A 21 30.95 -15.77 -33.62
C ALA A 21 31.39 -17.20 -33.98
N GLY A 22 30.81 -18.17 -33.28
CA GLY A 22 30.79 -19.58 -33.70
C GLY A 22 29.94 -20.44 -32.78
N PHE A 23 28.99 -21.17 -33.38
CA PHE A 23 28.23 -22.30 -32.82
C PHE A 23 26.90 -22.00 -32.09
N VAL A 24 25.80 -21.99 -32.86
CA VAL A 24 24.48 -22.40 -32.34
C VAL A 24 23.84 -23.36 -33.34
N ARG A 25 23.73 -24.62 -32.96
CA ARG A 25 22.72 -25.54 -33.48
C ARG A 25 22.00 -26.18 -32.30
N GLU A 26 20.70 -26.33 -32.51
CA GLU A 26 19.71 -27.13 -31.78
C GLU A 26 18.97 -26.49 -30.60
N ASN A 27 17.67 -26.28 -30.89
CA ASN A 27 16.53 -26.66 -30.05
C ASN A 27 16.37 -25.92 -28.72
N LEU A 28 15.42 -24.98 -28.70
CA LEU A 28 14.07 -25.31 -28.20
C LEU A 28 13.07 -24.23 -28.64
N HIS A 29 12.09 -24.64 -29.44
CA HIS A 29 10.81 -23.95 -29.57
C HIS A 29 10.11 -23.95 -28.20
N ARG A 30 10.41 -22.95 -27.36
CA ARG A 30 9.49 -22.47 -26.33
C ARG A 30 9.79 -21.01 -26.08
N VAL A 31 9.13 -20.15 -26.85
CA VAL A 31 8.93 -18.76 -26.44
C VAL A 31 8.01 -18.81 -25.23
N VAL A 32 8.57 -19.08 -24.05
CA VAL A 32 7.96 -18.59 -22.82
C VAL A 32 8.20 -17.09 -22.90
N SER A 33 7.19 -16.34 -23.32
CA SER A 33 7.21 -14.89 -23.17
C SER A 33 7.59 -14.61 -21.71
N PRO A 34 8.74 -13.97 -21.41
CA PRO A 34 8.98 -13.54 -20.05
C PRO A 34 7.85 -12.55 -19.73
N ALA A 35 7.06 -12.85 -18.70
CA ALA A 35 6.19 -11.84 -18.11
C ALA A 35 7.02 -10.57 -17.89
N PRO A 36 6.46 -9.37 -18.15
CA PRO A 36 7.23 -8.14 -18.00
C PRO A 36 7.79 -8.07 -16.58
N LEU A 37 9.09 -7.76 -16.47
CA LEU A 37 9.80 -7.63 -15.19
C LEU A 37 9.15 -6.62 -14.22
N SER A 38 8.22 -5.79 -14.72
CA SER A 38 7.34 -4.94 -13.91
C SER A 38 6.48 -5.75 -12.93
N SER A 39 5.88 -6.86 -13.37
CA SER A 39 5.01 -7.71 -12.55
C SER A 39 5.78 -8.43 -11.42
N VAL A 40 7.05 -8.77 -11.66
CA VAL A 40 7.92 -9.40 -10.64
C VAL A 40 8.46 -8.39 -9.63
N ARG A 41 8.59 -7.10 -10.00
CA ARG A 41 9.02 -6.04 -9.08
C ARG A 41 7.85 -5.45 -8.29
N GLU A 42 6.65 -5.39 -8.86
CA GLU A 42 5.41 -5.14 -8.11
C GLU A 42 5.17 -6.26 -7.09
N SER A 43 5.49 -7.52 -7.41
CA SER A 43 5.39 -8.60 -6.40
C SER A 43 6.37 -8.48 -5.23
N LEU A 44 7.37 -7.57 -5.28
CA LEU A 44 8.29 -7.32 -4.18
C LEU A 44 7.82 -6.18 -3.25
N ARG A 45 6.79 -5.42 -3.65
CA ARG A 45 6.18 -4.35 -2.86
C ARG A 45 4.66 -4.44 -3.00
N GLY A 46 4.02 -5.06 -2.02
CA GLY A 46 2.58 -5.33 -2.07
C GLY A 46 2.14 -6.22 -0.92
N TYR A 47 0.85 -6.55 -0.84
CA TYR A 47 0.29 -7.37 0.23
C TYR A 47 1.04 -8.70 0.40
N ALA A 48 1.41 -9.37 -0.70
CA ALA A 48 2.11 -10.65 -0.62
C ALA A 48 3.52 -10.53 -0.01
N ALA A 49 4.25 -9.45 -0.33
CA ALA A 49 5.56 -9.18 0.25
C ALA A 49 5.43 -8.81 1.73
N TRP A 50 4.50 -7.92 2.06
CA TRP A 50 4.17 -7.57 3.44
C TRP A 50 3.78 -8.80 4.26
N ALA A 51 2.90 -9.66 3.74
CA ALA A 51 2.48 -10.87 4.41
C ALA A 51 3.67 -11.80 4.69
N ALA A 52 4.59 -11.95 3.74
CA ALA A 52 5.80 -12.76 3.91
C ALA A 52 6.77 -12.19 4.98
N GLU A 53 6.72 -10.89 5.25
CA GLU A 53 7.53 -10.23 6.26
C GLU A 53 6.91 -10.32 7.66
N VAL A 54 5.58 -10.19 7.76
CA VAL A 54 4.90 -10.10 9.07
C VAL A 54 4.42 -11.44 9.59
N PHE A 55 4.07 -12.40 8.73
CA PHE A 55 3.60 -13.73 9.13
C PHE A 55 4.69 -14.78 9.05
N SER A 56 4.68 -15.72 9.99
CA SER A 56 5.53 -16.91 9.96
C SER A 56 5.15 -17.85 8.81
N ALA A 57 6.07 -18.75 8.44
CA ALA A 57 5.81 -19.76 7.41
C ALA A 57 4.58 -20.65 7.72
N SER A 58 4.31 -20.93 9.00
CA SER A 58 3.11 -21.65 9.43
C SER A 58 1.82 -20.85 9.28
N GLU A 59 1.86 -19.54 9.55
CA GLU A 59 0.69 -18.66 9.41
C GLU A 59 0.38 -18.37 7.93
N LEU A 60 1.42 -18.25 7.09
CA LEU A 60 1.26 -18.16 5.63
C LEU A 60 0.66 -19.42 5.02
N ALA A 61 0.84 -20.57 5.66
CA ALA A 61 0.21 -21.83 5.24
C ALA A 61 -1.27 -21.92 5.64
N ASP A 62 -1.73 -21.07 6.58
CA ASP A 62 -3.13 -20.99 7.00
C ASP A 62 -3.80 -19.71 6.47
N SER A 63 -4.57 -19.88 5.38
CA SER A 63 -5.36 -18.79 4.79
C SER A 63 -6.33 -18.12 5.78
N ARG A 64 -6.78 -18.81 6.83
CA ARG A 64 -7.66 -18.22 7.85
C ARG A 64 -6.95 -17.23 8.76
N VAL A 65 -5.62 -17.19 8.71
CA VAL A 65 -4.77 -16.28 9.48
C VAL A 65 -4.20 -15.18 8.59
N SER A 66 -3.71 -15.53 7.39
CA SER A 66 -2.89 -14.64 6.56
C SER A 66 -3.54 -14.18 5.24
N ALA A 67 -4.73 -14.68 4.87
CA ALA A 67 -5.41 -14.18 3.68
C ALA A 67 -5.82 -12.70 3.83
N PRO A 68 -5.97 -11.94 2.73
CA PRO A 68 -6.37 -10.53 2.79
C PRO A 68 -7.66 -10.27 3.55
N ASP A 69 -8.64 -11.18 3.47
CA ASP A 69 -9.94 -11.11 4.13
C ASP A 69 -9.95 -11.76 5.53
N ALA A 70 -8.86 -12.41 5.93
CA ALA A 70 -8.72 -12.98 7.27
C ALA A 70 -8.54 -11.88 8.32
N VAL A 71 -8.99 -12.18 9.54
CA VAL A 71 -8.89 -11.32 10.72
C VAL A 71 -7.95 -12.04 11.70
N CYS A 72 -6.69 -11.61 11.75
CA CYS A 72 -5.66 -12.28 12.54
C CYS A 72 -5.86 -12.10 14.07
N VAL A 73 -6.40 -10.96 14.49
CA VAL A 73 -6.67 -10.64 15.91
C VAL A 73 -8.12 -10.19 16.11
N ALA A 74 -8.62 -10.29 17.35
CA ALA A 74 -10.02 -10.06 17.68
C ALA A 74 -10.44 -8.56 17.71
N ASP A 75 -10.04 -7.77 16.72
CA ASP A 75 -10.46 -6.38 16.53
C ASP A 75 -11.39 -6.19 15.30
N GLY A 76 -11.62 -7.26 14.54
CA GLY A 76 -12.54 -7.26 13.41
C GLY A 76 -11.96 -6.65 12.13
N LEU A 77 -10.69 -6.26 12.12
CA LEU A 77 -10.03 -5.71 10.94
C LEU A 77 -9.38 -6.83 10.13
N THR A 78 -9.64 -6.81 8.83
CA THR A 78 -8.99 -7.74 7.91
C THR A 78 -7.52 -7.41 7.75
N ASN A 79 -6.71 -8.39 7.34
CA ASN A 79 -5.31 -8.16 7.05
C ASN A 79 -5.12 -7.14 5.91
N LEU A 80 -6.01 -7.10 4.92
CA LEU A 80 -5.98 -6.04 3.89
C LEU A 80 -6.17 -4.66 4.52
N THR A 81 -7.07 -4.52 5.49
CA THR A 81 -7.25 -3.26 6.22
C THR A 81 -6.00 -2.90 7.03
N LYS A 82 -5.40 -3.87 7.71
CA LYS A 82 -4.15 -3.66 8.46
C LYS A 82 -3.02 -3.23 7.54
N TYR A 83 -2.82 -3.95 6.44
CA TYR A 83 -1.82 -3.63 5.42
C TYR A 83 -2.01 -2.22 4.86
N ALA A 84 -3.22 -1.90 4.40
CA ALA A 84 -3.55 -0.60 3.80
C ALA A 84 -3.36 0.57 4.77
N LEU A 85 -3.56 0.35 6.07
CA LEU A 85 -3.39 1.38 7.10
C LEU A 85 -1.98 1.36 7.74
N GLY A 86 -1.09 0.47 7.31
CA GLY A 86 0.27 0.35 7.87
C GLY A 86 0.30 -0.19 9.30
N LEU A 87 -0.63 -1.08 9.64
CA LEU A 87 -0.81 -1.65 10.98
C LEU A 87 -0.23 -3.06 11.07
N ASP A 88 0.19 -3.44 12.27
CA ASP A 88 0.60 -4.81 12.59
C ASP A 88 -0.63 -5.73 12.71
N PRO A 89 -0.70 -6.85 11.95
CA PRO A 89 -1.83 -7.75 12.00
C PRO A 89 -1.93 -8.54 13.32
N HIS A 90 -0.84 -8.64 14.10
CA HIS A 90 -0.80 -9.33 15.39
C HIS A 90 -1.15 -8.44 16.59
N VAL A 91 -1.44 -7.16 16.35
CA VAL A 91 -1.74 -6.17 17.38
C VAL A 91 -3.13 -5.59 17.17
N VAL A 92 -3.93 -5.56 18.23
CA VAL A 92 -5.24 -4.87 18.25
C VAL A 92 -5.03 -3.39 17.91
N ALA A 93 -5.72 -2.89 16.89
CA ALA A 93 -5.59 -1.50 16.48
C ALA A 93 -6.05 -0.54 17.58
N ARG A 94 -5.32 0.56 17.77
CA ARG A 94 -5.77 1.65 18.64
C ARG A 94 -6.74 2.53 17.86
N ALA A 95 -7.69 3.15 18.56
CA ALA A 95 -8.63 4.08 17.93
C ALA A 95 -7.92 5.21 17.15
N ALA A 96 -6.77 5.71 17.65
CA ALA A 96 -5.97 6.76 16.99
C ALA A 96 -5.29 6.31 15.67
N ASP A 97 -5.25 5.00 15.41
CA ASP A 97 -4.66 4.43 14.19
C ASP A 97 -5.73 4.12 13.13
N LEU A 98 -7.00 4.30 13.44
CA LEU A 98 -8.12 4.05 12.54
C LEU A 98 -8.59 5.33 11.84
N PRO A 99 -9.32 5.19 10.71
CA PRO A 99 -9.99 6.33 10.12
C PRO A 99 -10.92 7.01 11.12
N GLU A 100 -10.87 8.33 11.14
CA GLU A 100 -11.68 9.16 12.03
C GLU A 100 -12.65 9.99 11.19
N THR A 101 -13.89 10.11 11.65
CA THR A 101 -14.88 10.98 11.02
C THR A 101 -15.22 12.14 11.94
N GLY A 102 -15.47 13.31 11.37
CA GLY A 102 -15.92 14.47 12.13
C GLY A 102 -16.79 15.41 11.31
N GLN A 103 -17.29 16.44 12.00
CA GLN A 103 -18.06 17.51 11.40
C GLN A 103 -17.48 18.85 11.87
N LEU A 104 -17.30 19.77 10.93
CA LEU A 104 -16.98 21.16 11.17
C LEU A 104 -17.98 22.01 10.40
N ASP A 105 -18.85 22.73 11.11
CA ASP A 105 -19.96 23.49 10.53
C ASP A 105 -20.85 22.61 9.61
N ASP A 106 -20.96 22.95 8.33
CA ASP A 106 -21.69 22.23 7.29
C ASP A 106 -20.85 21.20 6.52
N HIS A 107 -19.61 20.98 6.95
CA HIS A 107 -18.66 20.07 6.31
C HIS A 107 -18.42 18.82 7.17
N TRP A 108 -18.69 17.68 6.57
CA TRP A 108 -18.34 16.38 7.14
C TRP A 108 -17.03 15.91 6.55
N PHE A 109 -16.20 15.23 7.34
CA PHE A 109 -14.94 14.70 6.86
C PHE A 109 -14.66 13.29 7.38
N LEU A 110 -13.86 12.55 6.61
CA LEU A 110 -13.17 11.34 7.03
C LEU A 110 -11.67 11.57 6.84
N TRP A 111 -10.89 11.27 7.87
CA TRP A 111 -9.44 11.31 7.85
C TRP A 111 -8.87 9.90 7.98
N TYR A 112 -7.78 9.60 7.27
CA TYR A 112 -7.05 8.35 7.44
C TYR A 112 -5.56 8.51 7.10
N ARG A 113 -4.75 7.57 7.62
CA ARG A 113 -3.34 7.41 7.29
C ARG A 113 -3.12 6.13 6.50
N ARG A 114 -2.13 6.15 5.61
CA ARG A 114 -1.63 4.96 4.91
C ARG A 114 -0.11 5.03 4.70
N PRO A 115 0.58 3.91 4.50
CA PRO A 115 1.96 3.93 4.04
C PRO A 115 2.08 4.65 2.68
N GLY A 116 3.20 5.32 2.46
CA GLY A 116 3.45 6.08 1.23
C GLY A 116 3.69 5.22 -0.01
N ASP A 117 4.01 3.95 0.17
CA ASP A 117 4.44 2.99 -0.85
C ASP A 117 3.45 1.83 -1.08
N THR A 118 2.22 1.95 -0.57
CA THR A 118 1.13 0.99 -0.79
C THR A 118 0.35 1.34 -2.06
N ASP A 119 0.95 1.02 -3.21
CA ASP A 119 0.41 1.34 -4.54
C ASP A 119 -0.51 0.26 -5.12
N ASP A 120 -0.52 -0.92 -4.52
CA ASP A 120 -1.35 -2.09 -4.89
C ASP A 120 -2.74 -2.08 -4.23
N VAL A 121 -3.06 -1.06 -3.44
CA VAL A 121 -4.39 -0.88 -2.83
C VAL A 121 -5.09 0.35 -3.40
N GLU A 122 -6.29 0.15 -3.92
CA GLU A 122 -7.23 1.23 -4.19
C GLU A 122 -7.95 1.65 -2.92
N TYR A 123 -7.92 2.95 -2.62
CA TYR A 123 -8.63 3.57 -1.51
C TYR A 123 -9.77 4.39 -2.09
N ARG A 124 -11.00 4.04 -1.73
CA ARG A 124 -12.19 4.77 -2.17
C ARG A 124 -13.01 5.17 -0.96
N VAL A 125 -13.14 6.47 -0.73
CA VAL A 125 -14.05 6.98 0.29
C VAL A 125 -15.44 7.14 -0.30
N GLU A 126 -16.43 6.66 0.45
CA GLU A 126 -17.84 6.74 0.11
C GLU A 126 -18.59 7.32 1.29
N ALA A 127 -19.59 8.14 0.98
CA ALA A 127 -20.50 8.73 1.95
C ALA A 127 -21.90 8.14 1.81
N SER A 128 -22.63 8.14 2.91
CA SER A 128 -24.06 7.81 2.99
C SER A 128 -24.78 8.89 3.77
N ILE A 129 -25.92 9.33 3.23
CA ILE A 129 -26.84 10.29 3.87
C ILE A 129 -28.15 9.62 4.31
N ASP A 130 -28.25 8.30 4.15
CA ASP A 130 -29.45 7.49 4.42
C ASP A 130 -29.21 6.43 5.51
N GLY A 131 -28.26 6.69 6.41
CA GLY A 131 -27.94 5.80 7.53
C GLY A 131 -27.25 4.50 7.12
N GLY A 132 -26.53 4.52 5.99
CA GLY A 132 -25.73 3.40 5.49
C GLY A 132 -26.47 2.47 4.53
N ALA A 133 -27.68 2.82 4.09
CA ALA A 133 -28.44 2.02 3.13
C ALA A 133 -27.86 2.13 1.71
N SER A 134 -27.37 3.30 1.32
CA SER A 134 -26.72 3.58 0.05
C SER A 134 -25.37 4.26 0.27
N TRP A 135 -24.36 3.84 -0.49
CA TRP A 135 -23.00 4.37 -0.42
C TRP A 135 -22.56 4.86 -1.79
N SER A 136 -21.96 6.05 -1.85
CA SER A 136 -21.49 6.64 -3.09
C SER A 136 -20.28 7.54 -2.86
N SER A 137 -19.40 7.64 -3.85
CA SER A 137 -18.33 8.65 -3.87
C SER A 137 -18.80 9.99 -4.47
N ALA A 138 -20.06 10.10 -4.90
CA ALA A 138 -20.60 11.36 -5.41
C ALA A 138 -20.61 12.43 -4.30
N GLY A 139 -20.05 13.60 -4.60
CA GLY A 139 -19.92 14.70 -3.63
C GLY A 139 -18.78 14.53 -2.62
N VAL A 140 -18.03 13.43 -2.68
CA VAL A 140 -16.82 13.24 -1.87
C VAL A 140 -15.61 13.81 -2.62
N THR A 141 -14.93 14.76 -2.00
CA THR A 141 -13.63 15.28 -2.48
C THR A 141 -12.53 14.73 -1.59
N LEU A 142 -11.44 14.22 -2.18
CA LEU A 142 -10.33 13.61 -1.45
C LEU A 142 -9.06 14.45 -1.63
N GLU A 143 -8.43 14.87 -0.54
CA GLU A 143 -7.27 15.75 -0.54
C GLU A 143 -6.14 15.19 0.35
N PRO A 144 -4.87 15.28 -0.07
CA PRO A 144 -3.75 14.93 0.78
C PRO A 144 -3.47 16.08 1.76
N ILE A 145 -3.44 15.78 3.06
CA ILE A 145 -2.99 16.74 4.09
C ILE A 145 -1.47 16.71 4.21
N LEU A 146 -0.90 15.52 4.19
CA LEU A 146 0.53 15.29 4.28
C LEU A 146 0.88 14.13 3.35
N ALA A 147 1.88 14.31 2.50
CA ALA A 147 2.40 13.25 1.66
C ALA A 147 3.94 13.26 1.71
N ASN A 148 4.51 12.17 2.21
CA ASN A 148 5.92 11.85 2.04
C ASN A 148 6.04 10.38 1.60
N ASP A 149 7.25 9.97 1.25
CA ASP A 149 7.53 8.64 0.70
C ASP A 149 7.20 7.49 1.67
N PHE A 150 7.08 7.76 2.98
CA PHE A 150 6.87 6.74 4.01
C PHE A 150 5.43 6.70 4.53
N ALA A 151 4.76 7.84 4.57
CA ALA A 151 3.41 7.96 5.11
C ALA A 151 2.64 9.08 4.43
N GLN A 152 1.35 8.82 4.22
CA GLN A 152 0.40 9.78 3.68
C GLN A 152 -0.80 9.90 4.61
N SER A 153 -1.24 11.14 4.82
CA SER A 153 -2.49 11.48 5.51
C SER A 153 -3.44 12.09 4.50
N TRP A 154 -4.65 11.55 4.43
CA TRP A 154 -5.68 11.95 3.49
C TRP A 154 -6.93 12.40 4.25
N GLN A 155 -7.62 13.39 3.70
CA GLN A 155 -8.91 13.85 4.19
C GLN A 155 -9.91 13.85 3.05
N ALA A 156 -11.02 13.14 3.29
CA ALA A 156 -12.20 13.22 2.46
C ALA A 156 -13.15 14.25 3.03
N HIS A 157 -13.79 15.03 2.18
CA HIS A 157 -14.77 16.04 2.52
C HIS A 157 -16.09 15.73 1.84
N TYR A 158 -17.18 16.01 2.55
CA TYR A 158 -18.53 15.99 2.02
C TYR A 158 -19.28 17.22 2.52
N HIS A 159 -19.84 17.99 1.60
CA HIS A 159 -20.67 19.14 1.93
C HIS A 159 -22.12 18.68 2.09
N ALA A 160 -22.63 18.72 3.32
CA ALA A 160 -23.98 18.28 3.61
C ALA A 160 -24.96 19.46 3.62
N VAL A 161 -26.25 19.17 3.39
CA VAL A 161 -27.30 20.14 3.69
C VAL A 161 -27.51 20.17 5.21
N LEU A 162 -27.84 21.33 5.76
CA LEU A 162 -28.02 21.51 7.19
C LEU A 162 -29.05 20.52 7.75
N GLY A 163 -28.64 19.73 8.75
CA GLY A 163 -29.48 18.71 9.40
C GLY A 163 -29.32 17.28 8.86
N GLU A 164 -28.50 17.07 7.82
CA GLU A 164 -28.13 15.73 7.37
C GLU A 164 -27.04 15.11 8.27
N ILE A 165 -27.19 13.83 8.59
CA ILE A 165 -26.15 13.02 9.22
C ILE A 165 -25.44 12.27 8.10
N VAL A 166 -24.13 12.50 7.97
CA VAL A 166 -23.30 11.81 6.98
C VAL A 166 -22.54 10.68 7.68
N GLN A 167 -22.57 9.49 7.09
CA GLN A 167 -21.69 8.39 7.44
C GLN A 167 -20.65 8.21 6.34
N PHE A 168 -19.43 7.87 6.73
CA PHE A 168 -18.38 7.54 5.78
C PHE A 168 -17.95 6.08 5.91
N ARG A 169 -17.46 5.53 4.80
CA ARG A 169 -16.66 4.31 4.80
C ARG A 169 -15.45 4.48 3.88
N LEU A 170 -14.38 3.78 4.24
CA LEU A 170 -13.20 3.61 3.40
C LEU A 170 -13.25 2.21 2.79
N ALA A 171 -13.55 2.13 1.50
CA ALA A 171 -13.50 0.89 0.74
C ALA A 171 -12.06 0.65 0.24
N LEU A 172 -11.57 -0.57 0.45
CA LEU A 172 -10.23 -0.99 0.06
C LEU A 172 -10.32 -2.11 -0.97
N THR A 173 -9.50 -2.07 -2.01
CA THR A 173 -9.44 -3.13 -3.03
C THR A 173 -8.01 -3.37 -3.45
N LEU A 174 -7.53 -4.60 -3.26
CA LEU A 174 -6.22 -5.03 -3.77
C LEU A 174 -6.30 -5.13 -5.31
N ARG A 175 -5.30 -4.59 -6.02
CA ARG A 175 -5.25 -4.52 -7.49
C ARG A 175 -4.42 -5.64 -8.11
#